data_AF-A0A8J7TWV4-F1
#
_entry.id   AF-A0A8J7TWV4-F1
#
_cell.length_a   1.000
_cell.length_b   1.000
_cell.length_c   1.000
_cell.angle_alpha   90.00
_cell.angle_beta   90.00
_cell.angle_gamma   90.00
#
_symmetry.space_group_name_H-M   'P 1'
#
loop_
_entity.id
_entity.type
_entity.pdbx_description
1 polymer ?
#
loop_
_entity_poly.entity_id
_entity_poly.type
_entity_poly.pdbx_seq_one_letter_code
_entity_poly.pdbx_strand_id
1 'polypeptide(L)'
;MPTMSFRVPAGLPQSLLDDLLQSSVAGGHDRAPTATRCELRDGHLVLSREINESGPVYIPWEVANIGRVVNTTTTLMFRERPYDLAVELARGKVNQVRNQYSDWLGGGLNPASEIDILLDRATHAFGEALLDASDAVGDRKADEALAAAFEAAGLLVRRYEDQVFRLRHQRQPKFDTALGCRIGAAPPRGLDDVFRLAFNAACVPLTWRATEPTESGYRWAEADAAIAWAADRNLRVFAGPLIDFSAAGLPDYVLRQDADRVLLKSLMCDYVQTVVGRYRGKVGRWLITAGANGSNVLGLSEEDLIRLTAMAADAAWEIDPNLQVVFGLARPWGDYLADAGGFEYSPFIFADTLLRAGLPFAGIEVEWFLGTSPRGSYCRDLLDASRTLDLFGLLGVPVQVSLAYPSASGPDAQADPGERVDRAGRWGAFSPDKQADWAEAFATLAVCKSYVSGVFWDHFSDADPHRIPHAGLVDAGGSLKPAFDRLRALREAHLR
;
A
#
# COMPACT_ATOMS: atom_id res chain seq x y z
N MET A 1 -25.93 7.59 19.11
CA MET A 1 -24.50 7.54 18.75
C MET A 1 -24.03 8.95 18.44
N PRO A 2 -22.85 9.38 18.93
CA PRO A 2 -22.20 10.61 18.48
C PRO A 2 -22.21 10.71 16.95
N THR A 3 -22.55 11.88 16.44
CA THR A 3 -22.74 12.12 15.00
C THR A 3 -22.01 13.38 14.56
N MET A 4 -21.30 13.29 13.44
CA MET A 4 -20.65 14.40 12.76
C MET A 4 -21.30 14.54 11.38
N SER A 5 -21.70 15.75 11.01
CA SER A 5 -22.36 16.02 9.74
C SER A 5 -21.56 17.03 8.92
N PHE A 6 -21.45 16.79 7.62
CA PHE A 6 -20.78 17.66 6.66
C PHE A 6 -21.76 18.05 5.56
N ARG A 7 -21.97 19.34 5.32
CA ARG A 7 -22.65 19.84 4.13
C ARG A 7 -21.81 19.46 2.91
N VAL A 8 -22.41 18.74 1.98
CA VAL A 8 -21.81 18.33 0.72
C VAL A 8 -22.13 19.39 -0.35
N PRO A 9 -21.15 19.84 -1.16
CA PRO A 9 -21.42 20.70 -2.30
C PRO A 9 -22.50 20.12 -3.24
N ALA A 10 -23.31 20.98 -3.83
CA ALA A 10 -24.36 20.55 -4.76
C ALA A 10 -23.77 20.14 -6.13
N GLY A 11 -24.44 19.23 -6.83
CA GLY A 11 -24.09 18.88 -8.21
C GLY A 11 -22.89 17.94 -8.37
N LEU A 12 -22.45 17.27 -7.30
CA LEU A 12 -21.39 16.26 -7.40
C LEU A 12 -21.85 15.05 -8.24
N PRO A 13 -20.96 14.45 -9.04
CA PRO A 13 -21.26 13.21 -9.76
C PRO A 13 -21.63 12.07 -8.81
N GLN A 14 -22.55 11.19 -9.22
CA GLN A 14 -22.97 10.04 -8.40
C GLN A 14 -21.79 9.17 -7.96
N SER A 15 -20.82 8.94 -8.86
CA SER A 15 -19.62 8.16 -8.52
C SER A 15 -18.82 8.74 -7.35
N LEU A 16 -18.80 10.06 -7.17
CA LEU A 16 -18.11 10.69 -6.04
C LEU A 16 -18.95 10.58 -4.76
N LEU A 17 -20.28 10.71 -4.88
CA LEU A 17 -21.19 10.50 -3.76
C LEU A 17 -21.08 9.07 -3.20
N ASP A 18 -21.01 8.07 -4.08
CA ASP A 18 -20.83 6.67 -3.67
C ASP A 18 -19.51 6.47 -2.90
N ASP A 19 -18.44 7.15 -3.32
CA ASP A 19 -17.14 7.11 -2.65
C ASP A 19 -17.13 7.83 -1.29
N LEU A 20 -17.95 8.86 -1.09
CA LEU A 20 -18.07 9.51 0.23
C LEU A 20 -18.52 8.53 1.32
N LEU A 21 -19.21 7.45 0.97
CA LEU A 21 -19.63 6.41 1.92
C LEU A 21 -18.46 5.56 2.44
N GLN A 22 -17.28 5.63 1.82
CA GLN A 22 -16.04 5.01 2.31
C GLN A 22 -15.30 5.89 3.33
N SER A 23 -15.90 7.02 3.75
CA SER A 23 -15.31 7.88 4.76
C SER A 23 -15.22 7.19 6.11
N SER A 24 -14.27 7.60 6.94
CA SER A 24 -14.14 7.09 8.31
C SER A 24 -13.55 8.12 9.24
N VAL A 25 -13.90 8.02 10.53
CA VAL A 25 -13.22 8.81 11.56
C VAL A 25 -12.01 8.01 12.03
N ALA A 26 -10.85 8.64 12.09
CA ALA A 26 -9.63 8.02 12.58
C ALA A 26 -9.36 8.37 14.04
N GLY A 27 -8.56 7.55 14.71
CA GLY A 27 -8.23 7.69 16.12
C GLY A 27 -6.93 6.96 16.48
N GLY A 28 -6.62 6.94 17.77
CA GLY A 28 -5.40 6.28 18.27
C GLY A 28 -4.11 7.00 17.91
N HIS A 29 -2.99 6.44 18.35
CA HIS A 29 -1.65 7.01 18.15
C HIS A 29 -1.14 6.89 16.72
N ASP A 30 -1.56 5.83 16.03
CA ASP A 30 -1.24 5.53 14.62
C ASP A 30 -2.22 6.18 13.63
N ARG A 31 -3.26 6.84 14.12
CA ARG A 31 -4.33 7.46 13.32
C ARG A 31 -5.04 6.46 12.41
N ALA A 32 -5.21 5.22 12.86
CA ALA A 32 -5.96 4.23 12.10
C ALA A 32 -7.45 4.63 11.97
N PRO A 33 -8.12 4.25 10.86
CA PRO A 33 -9.57 4.31 10.75
C PRO A 33 -10.24 3.56 11.90
N THR A 34 -11.42 4.03 12.32
CA THR A 34 -12.28 3.34 13.28
C THR A 34 -13.63 3.04 12.63
N ALA A 35 -14.28 1.97 13.06
CA ALA A 35 -15.58 1.56 12.53
C ALA A 35 -16.55 2.75 12.55
N THR A 36 -16.96 3.19 11.36
CA THR A 36 -17.75 4.41 11.16
C THR A 36 -18.91 4.11 10.24
N ARG A 37 -20.13 4.39 10.71
CA ARG A 37 -21.33 4.31 9.88
C ARG A 37 -21.49 5.62 9.10
N CYS A 38 -21.50 5.50 7.78
CA CYS A 38 -21.57 6.61 6.84
C CYS A 38 -22.92 6.61 6.11
N GLU A 39 -23.58 7.75 6.07
CA GLU A 39 -24.83 7.94 5.35
C GLU A 39 -24.83 9.28 4.60
N LEU A 40 -25.39 9.27 3.39
CA LEU A 40 -25.73 10.50 2.67
C LEU A 40 -27.22 10.78 2.86
N ARG A 41 -27.54 11.96 3.41
CA ARG A 41 -28.92 12.36 3.66
C ARG A 41 -29.08 13.87 3.53
N ASP A 42 -30.08 14.30 2.77
CA ASP A 42 -30.49 15.71 2.67
C ASP A 42 -29.31 16.66 2.35
N GLY A 43 -28.42 16.26 1.43
CA GLY A 43 -27.23 17.02 1.05
C GLY A 43 -26.08 17.01 2.06
N HIS A 44 -26.13 16.10 3.04
CA HIS A 44 -25.11 15.96 4.07
C HIS A 44 -24.49 14.56 4.09
N LEU A 45 -23.18 14.50 4.32
CA LEU A 45 -22.47 13.30 4.73
C LEU A 45 -22.52 13.21 6.25
N VAL A 46 -23.14 12.16 6.76
CA VAL A 46 -23.35 11.93 8.19
C VAL A 46 -22.52 10.74 8.61
N LEU A 47 -21.61 10.98 9.56
CA LEU A 47 -20.73 9.98 10.14
C LEU A 47 -21.14 9.73 11.58
N SER A 48 -21.29 8.47 11.96
CA SER A 48 -21.65 8.07 13.32
C SER A 48 -20.81 6.88 13.78
N ARG A 49 -20.41 6.87 15.05
CA ARG A 49 -19.65 5.79 15.67
C ARG A 49 -19.99 5.69 17.16
N GLU A 50 -19.60 4.59 17.80
CA GLU A 50 -19.82 4.39 19.25
C GLU A 50 -18.91 5.28 20.10
N ILE A 51 -17.68 5.51 19.66
CA ILE A 51 -16.65 6.27 20.37
C ILE A 51 -16.91 7.78 20.25
N ASN A 52 -17.13 8.45 21.39
CA ASN A 52 -17.36 9.90 21.47
C ASN A 52 -16.06 10.71 21.68
N GLU A 53 -15.05 10.47 20.85
CA GLU A 53 -13.78 11.19 20.89
C GLU A 53 -13.62 12.07 19.66
N SER A 54 -12.84 13.15 19.77
CA SER A 54 -12.50 13.95 18.58
C SER A 54 -11.48 13.22 17.73
N GLY A 55 -11.56 13.37 16.40
CA GLY A 55 -10.65 12.69 15.49
C GLY A 55 -10.62 13.36 14.13
N PRO A 56 -9.53 13.18 13.35
CA PRO A 56 -9.56 13.53 11.94
C PRO A 56 -10.48 12.58 11.18
N VAL A 57 -11.02 13.06 10.07
CA VAL A 57 -11.88 12.28 9.19
C VAL A 57 -11.16 12.05 7.88
N TYR A 58 -11.13 10.79 7.46
CA TYR A 58 -10.67 10.35 6.15
C TYR A 58 -11.84 10.34 5.18
N ILE A 59 -11.74 11.08 4.08
CA ILE A 59 -12.82 11.28 3.13
C ILE A 59 -12.25 11.18 1.71
N PRO A 60 -12.73 10.25 0.86
CA PRO A 60 -12.42 10.27 -0.56
C PRO A 60 -12.91 11.54 -1.24
N TRP A 61 -12.04 12.21 -1.99
CA TRP A 61 -12.40 13.42 -2.72
C TRP A 61 -11.69 13.49 -4.06
N GLU A 62 -12.30 14.19 -5.01
CA GLU A 62 -11.71 14.48 -6.30
C GLU A 62 -10.82 15.73 -6.19
N VAL A 63 -9.52 15.57 -6.46
CA VAL A 63 -8.55 16.66 -6.46
C VAL A 63 -8.05 16.89 -7.88
N ALA A 64 -8.20 18.11 -8.37
CA ALA A 64 -7.77 18.48 -9.73
C ALA A 64 -6.30 18.10 -9.96
N ASN A 65 -6.02 17.51 -11.13
CA ASN A 65 -4.69 17.04 -11.57
C ASN A 65 -4.04 15.92 -10.74
N ILE A 66 -4.67 15.48 -9.64
CA ILE A 66 -4.21 14.35 -8.82
C ILE A 66 -5.11 13.14 -9.00
N GLY A 67 -6.43 13.33 -9.04
CA GLY A 67 -7.42 12.26 -9.17
C GLY A 67 -8.25 12.10 -7.89
N ARG A 68 -8.78 10.90 -7.68
CA ARG A 68 -9.65 10.58 -6.54
C ARG A 68 -8.85 9.90 -5.45
N VAL A 69 -8.61 10.61 -4.35
CA VAL A 69 -7.74 10.17 -3.24
C VAL A 69 -8.41 10.41 -1.90
N VAL A 70 -7.99 9.68 -0.88
CA VAL A 70 -8.42 9.98 0.50
C VAL A 70 -7.76 11.27 0.96
N ASN A 71 -8.58 12.17 1.48
CA ASN A 71 -8.21 13.42 2.10
C ASN A 71 -8.44 13.33 3.60
N THR A 72 -7.69 14.13 4.37
CA THR A 72 -7.76 14.11 5.84
C THR A 72 -8.14 15.49 6.34
N THR A 73 -9.20 15.59 7.16
CA THR A 73 -9.54 16.83 7.88
C THR A 73 -8.53 17.12 9.01
N THR A 74 -8.62 18.29 9.64
CA THR A 74 -8.04 18.43 11.00
C THR A 74 -8.80 17.58 12.02
N THR A 75 -8.33 17.48 13.26
CA THR A 75 -9.11 16.86 14.33
C THR A 75 -10.42 17.62 14.54
N LEU A 76 -11.55 16.94 14.38
CA LEU A 76 -12.89 17.53 14.53
C LEU A 76 -13.60 16.93 15.74
N MET A 77 -14.39 17.77 16.42
CA MET A 77 -15.26 17.35 17.51
C MET A 77 -16.67 17.02 17.02
N PHE A 78 -17.37 16.14 17.72
CA PHE A 78 -18.81 15.95 17.50
C PHE A 78 -19.59 17.20 17.94
N ARG A 79 -20.45 17.71 17.05
CA ARG A 79 -21.27 18.91 17.31
C ARG A 79 -22.53 18.89 16.45
N GLU A 80 -23.57 19.62 16.88
CA GLU A 80 -24.84 19.72 16.16
C GLU A 80 -24.71 20.49 14.83
N ARG A 81 -23.93 21.57 14.82
CA ARG A 81 -23.74 22.40 13.62
C ARG A 81 -22.92 21.63 12.57
N PRO A 82 -23.44 21.44 11.34
CA PRO A 82 -22.67 20.80 10.28
C PRO A 82 -21.35 21.51 9.99
N TYR A 83 -20.37 20.75 9.52
CA TYR A 83 -19.15 21.26 8.91
C TYR A 83 -19.37 21.50 7.41
N ASP A 84 -18.58 22.38 6.80
CA ASP A 84 -18.55 22.52 5.34
C ASP A 84 -17.50 21.57 4.79
N LEU A 85 -17.91 20.58 3.99
CA LEU A 85 -17.02 19.49 3.57
C LEU A 85 -15.77 20.03 2.86
N ALA A 86 -15.96 20.81 1.79
CA ALA A 86 -14.86 21.33 0.99
C ALA A 86 -13.88 22.18 1.84
N VAL A 87 -14.41 23.03 2.73
CA VAL A 87 -13.62 23.87 3.62
C VAL A 87 -12.81 23.04 4.61
N GLU A 88 -13.37 21.97 5.18
CA GLU A 88 -12.63 21.12 6.12
C GLU A 88 -11.58 20.23 5.44
N LEU A 89 -11.81 19.81 4.19
CA LEU A 89 -10.78 19.14 3.38
C LEU A 89 -9.61 20.10 3.10
N ALA A 90 -9.90 21.33 2.68
CA ALA A 90 -8.90 22.37 2.47
C ALA A 90 -8.13 22.68 3.76
N ARG A 91 -8.83 22.90 4.88
CA ARG A 91 -8.23 23.13 6.21
C ARG A 91 -7.27 21.99 6.55
N GLY A 92 -7.72 20.76 6.38
CA GLY A 92 -6.96 19.55 6.66
C GLY A 92 -5.67 19.46 5.86
N LYS A 93 -5.73 19.57 4.53
CA LYS A 93 -4.54 19.47 3.67
C LYS A 93 -3.58 20.65 3.89
N VAL A 94 -4.08 21.89 3.97
CA VAL A 94 -3.23 23.07 4.24
C VAL A 94 -2.49 22.92 5.56
N ASN A 95 -3.19 22.50 6.62
CA ASN A 95 -2.56 22.25 7.92
C ASN A 95 -1.54 21.11 7.85
N GLN A 96 -1.85 20.01 7.17
CA GLN A 96 -0.94 18.87 7.00
C GLN A 96 0.38 19.29 6.34
N VAL A 97 0.32 20.02 5.22
CA VAL A 97 1.51 20.43 4.47
C VAL A 97 2.33 21.44 5.26
N ARG A 98 1.70 22.41 5.93
CA ARG A 98 2.40 23.38 6.79
C ARG A 98 3.16 22.72 7.92
N ASN A 99 2.52 21.78 8.61
CA ASN A 99 3.16 21.05 9.71
C ASN A 99 4.32 20.20 9.19
N GLN A 100 4.13 19.44 8.11
CA GLN A 100 5.22 18.66 7.53
C GLN A 100 6.38 19.55 7.06
N TYR A 101 6.08 20.67 6.41
CA TYR A 101 7.10 21.58 5.94
C TYR A 101 7.89 22.16 7.10
N SER A 102 7.22 22.60 8.16
CA SER A 102 7.87 23.06 9.40
C SER A 102 8.75 21.98 10.03
N ASP A 103 8.24 20.74 10.14
CA ASP A 103 8.98 19.61 10.71
C ASP A 103 10.24 19.31 9.89
N TRP A 104 10.14 19.30 8.56
CA TRP A 104 11.28 19.04 7.69
C TRP A 104 12.27 20.21 7.64
N LEU A 105 11.83 21.47 7.69
CA LEU A 105 12.72 22.62 7.86
C LEU A 105 13.51 22.52 9.18
N GLY A 106 12.82 22.18 10.27
CA GLY A 106 13.46 21.92 11.57
C GLY A 106 14.45 20.74 11.52
N GLY A 107 14.17 19.74 10.68
CA GLY A 107 15.07 18.62 10.35
C GLY A 107 16.19 18.94 9.35
N GLY A 108 16.32 20.20 8.91
CA GLY A 108 17.38 20.67 8.02
C GLY A 108 17.08 20.56 6.53
N LEU A 109 15.83 20.37 6.11
CA LEU A 109 15.42 20.50 4.72
C LEU A 109 15.69 21.93 4.24
N ASN A 110 16.28 22.08 3.06
CA ASN A 110 16.48 23.40 2.47
C ASN A 110 15.13 23.95 1.97
N PRO A 111 14.75 25.20 2.34
CA PRO A 111 13.52 25.81 1.87
C PRO A 111 13.55 26.03 0.35
N ALA A 112 12.38 26.05 -0.26
CA ALA A 112 12.20 26.36 -1.68
C ALA A 112 11.07 27.37 -1.85
N SER A 113 11.36 28.52 -2.47
CA SER A 113 10.40 29.63 -2.60
C SER A 113 9.11 29.23 -3.31
N GLU A 114 9.16 28.25 -4.21
CA GLU A 114 7.96 27.77 -4.88
C GLU A 114 6.97 27.10 -3.91
N ILE A 115 7.46 26.41 -2.88
CA ILE A 115 6.62 25.81 -1.84
C ILE A 115 5.97 26.91 -1.01
N ASP A 116 6.73 27.95 -0.66
CA ASP A 116 6.21 29.10 0.10
C ASP A 116 5.11 29.84 -0.67
N ILE A 117 5.30 30.05 -1.98
CA ILE A 117 4.30 30.68 -2.87
C ILE A 117 3.01 29.83 -2.92
N LEU A 118 3.13 28.52 -3.08
CA LEU A 118 1.96 27.63 -3.12
C LEU A 118 1.24 27.58 -1.78
N LEU A 119 1.97 27.58 -0.67
CA LEU A 119 1.39 27.63 0.68
C LEU A 119 0.69 28.96 0.95
N ASP A 120 1.25 30.09 0.53
CA ASP A 120 0.61 31.39 0.66
C ASP A 120 -0.69 31.45 -0.17
N ARG A 121 -0.64 31.00 -1.43
CA ARG A 121 -1.83 30.87 -2.29
C ARG A 121 -2.90 29.99 -1.66
N ALA A 122 -2.52 28.81 -1.17
CA ALA A 122 -3.46 27.88 -0.53
C ALA A 122 -4.08 28.48 0.74
N THR A 123 -3.28 29.21 1.52
CA THR A 123 -3.71 29.91 2.74
C THR A 123 -4.70 31.02 2.42
N HIS A 124 -4.39 31.84 1.41
CA HIS A 124 -5.22 32.96 1.02
C HIS A 124 -6.57 32.49 0.51
N ALA A 125 -6.58 31.53 -0.41
CA ALA A 125 -7.80 30.91 -0.93
C ALA A 125 -8.63 30.24 0.19
N PHE A 126 -7.96 29.57 1.14
CA PHE A 126 -8.63 29.00 2.31
C PHE A 126 -9.26 30.08 3.20
N GLY A 127 -8.57 31.20 3.40
CA GLY A 127 -9.10 32.36 4.12
C GLY A 127 -10.36 32.94 3.47
N GLU A 128 -10.36 33.09 2.15
CA GLU A 128 -11.55 33.50 1.39
C GLU A 128 -12.68 32.48 1.52
N ALA A 129 -12.38 31.18 1.45
CA ALA A 129 -13.37 30.11 1.61
C ALA A 129 -14.05 30.11 2.99
N LEU A 130 -13.36 30.56 4.04
CA LEU A 130 -13.92 30.67 5.39
C LEU A 130 -14.88 31.86 5.55
N LEU A 131 -14.69 32.93 4.80
CA LEU A 131 -15.53 34.14 4.87
C LEU A 131 -16.89 33.91 4.21
N ASP A 132 -16.89 33.22 3.07
CA ASP A 132 -18.09 32.87 2.29
C ASP A 132 -18.46 31.38 2.45
N ALA A 133 -18.23 30.83 3.64
CA ALA A 133 -18.50 29.42 3.94
C ALA A 133 -20.00 29.09 3.73
N SER A 134 -20.27 27.89 3.25
CA SER A 134 -21.60 27.38 2.86
C SER A 134 -22.20 27.91 1.54
N ASP A 135 -21.49 28.78 0.82
CA ASP A 135 -21.87 29.22 -0.53
C ASP A 135 -21.03 28.56 -1.63
N ALA A 136 -21.56 28.54 -2.86
CA ALA A 136 -20.84 28.00 -4.02
C ALA A 136 -19.53 28.75 -4.34
N VAL A 137 -19.40 30.01 -3.89
CA VAL A 137 -18.15 30.77 -3.98
C VAL A 137 -17.12 30.20 -3.00
N GLY A 138 -17.51 29.98 -1.74
CA GLY A 138 -16.67 29.35 -0.73
C GLY A 138 -16.21 27.95 -1.12
N ASP A 139 -17.10 27.14 -1.70
CA ASP A 139 -16.77 25.80 -2.20
C ASP A 139 -15.66 25.85 -3.27
N ARG A 140 -15.75 26.76 -4.24
CA ARG A 140 -14.69 26.94 -5.25
C ARG A 140 -13.37 27.40 -4.65
N LYS A 141 -13.41 28.31 -3.68
CA LYS A 141 -12.20 28.79 -2.97
C LYS A 141 -11.56 27.71 -2.12
N ALA A 142 -12.37 26.83 -1.52
CA ALA A 142 -11.87 25.66 -0.84
C ALA A 142 -11.18 24.67 -1.80
N ASP A 143 -11.76 24.43 -2.98
CA ASP A 143 -11.13 23.60 -4.02
C ASP A 143 -9.82 24.21 -4.55
N GLU A 144 -9.76 25.53 -4.75
CA GLU A 144 -8.52 26.25 -5.11
C GLU A 144 -7.43 26.07 -4.04
N ALA A 145 -7.81 26.19 -2.75
CA ALA A 145 -6.90 26.00 -1.64
C ALA A 145 -6.41 24.55 -1.54
N LEU A 146 -7.32 23.59 -1.71
CA LEU A 146 -7.02 22.17 -1.69
C LEU A 146 -6.03 21.81 -2.81
N ALA A 147 -6.31 22.21 -4.05
CA ALA A 147 -5.44 21.93 -5.19
C ALA A 147 -4.02 22.51 -5.00
N ALA A 148 -3.91 23.77 -4.55
CA ALA A 148 -2.62 24.40 -4.28
C ALA A 148 -1.86 23.69 -3.14
N ALA A 149 -2.57 23.22 -2.10
CA ALA A 149 -1.96 22.45 -1.02
C ALA A 149 -1.46 21.07 -1.48
N PHE A 150 -2.17 20.37 -2.36
CA PHE A 150 -1.69 19.11 -2.95
C PHE A 150 -0.47 19.30 -3.84
N GLU A 151 -0.44 20.38 -4.63
CA GLU A 151 0.72 20.74 -5.43
C GLU A 151 1.95 21.03 -4.54
N ALA A 152 1.75 21.82 -3.48
CA ALA A 152 2.78 22.08 -2.47
C ALA A 152 3.27 20.78 -1.81
N ALA A 153 2.36 19.86 -1.46
CA ALA A 153 2.70 18.56 -0.87
C ALA A 153 3.60 17.73 -1.79
N GLY A 154 3.24 17.61 -3.07
CA GLY A 154 4.03 16.87 -4.05
C GLY A 154 5.42 17.49 -4.28
N LEU A 155 5.50 18.83 -4.34
CA LEU A 155 6.78 19.52 -4.46
C LEU A 155 7.64 19.36 -3.19
N LEU A 156 7.03 19.43 -2.01
CA LEU A 156 7.69 19.23 -0.73
C LEU A 156 8.34 17.84 -0.63
N VAL A 157 7.62 16.79 -1.02
CA VAL A 157 8.17 15.41 -1.06
C VAL A 157 9.35 15.32 -2.03
N ARG A 158 9.24 15.88 -3.25
CA ARG A 158 10.34 15.89 -4.22
C ARG A 158 11.58 16.61 -3.71
N ARG A 159 11.42 17.75 -3.02
CA ARG A 159 12.55 18.47 -2.39
C ARG A 159 13.21 17.64 -1.30
N TYR A 160 12.41 16.95 -0.49
CA TYR A 160 12.92 16.01 0.50
C TYR A 160 13.72 14.88 -0.14
N GLU A 161 13.18 14.26 -1.20
CA GLU A 161 13.85 13.19 -1.95
C GLU A 161 15.19 13.63 -2.52
N ASP A 162 15.23 14.75 -3.24
CA ASP A 162 16.45 15.32 -3.82
C ASP A 162 17.55 15.52 -2.78
N GLN A 163 17.19 16.07 -1.63
CA GLN A 163 18.14 16.34 -0.55
C GLN A 163 18.63 15.04 0.10
N VAL A 164 17.71 14.12 0.45
CA VAL A 164 18.08 12.85 1.07
C VAL A 164 18.93 12.00 0.13
N PHE A 165 18.58 11.93 -1.16
CA PHE A 165 19.42 11.27 -2.15
C PHE A 165 20.80 11.92 -2.19
N ARG A 166 20.90 13.25 -2.34
CA ARG A 166 22.21 13.93 -2.38
C ARG A 166 23.08 13.57 -1.17
N LEU A 167 22.52 13.59 0.03
CA LEU A 167 23.22 13.24 1.27
C LEU A 167 23.63 11.76 1.31
N ARG A 168 22.75 10.86 0.86
CA ARG A 168 23.04 9.41 0.82
C ARG A 168 24.11 9.07 -0.23
N HIS A 169 24.08 9.70 -1.41
CA HIS A 169 25.06 9.48 -2.48
C HIS A 169 26.47 9.93 -2.08
N GLN A 170 26.61 10.91 -1.18
CA GLN A 170 27.91 11.27 -0.60
C GLN A 170 28.55 10.14 0.20
N ARG A 171 27.74 9.27 0.83
CA ARG A 171 28.20 8.12 1.62
C ARG A 171 28.35 6.87 0.76
N GLN A 172 27.43 6.66 -0.17
CA GLN A 172 27.37 5.48 -1.03
C GLN A 172 26.85 5.88 -2.41
N PRO A 173 27.67 5.83 -3.48
CA PRO A 173 27.26 6.26 -4.82
C PRO A 173 26.08 5.49 -5.40
N LYS A 174 25.91 4.22 -5.00
CA LYS A 174 24.83 3.33 -5.44
C LYS A 174 24.40 2.44 -4.29
N PHE A 175 23.13 2.45 -3.95
CA PHE A 175 22.58 1.72 -2.80
C PHE A 175 22.42 0.23 -3.08
N ASP A 176 22.52 -0.57 -2.03
CA ASP A 176 22.30 -2.03 -2.06
C ASP A 176 20.80 -2.40 -1.92
N THR A 177 19.90 -1.43 -1.87
CA THR A 177 18.45 -1.65 -1.82
C THR A 177 18.00 -2.57 -2.96
N ALA A 178 17.14 -3.54 -2.65
CA ALA A 178 16.54 -4.41 -3.66
C ALA A 178 15.54 -3.63 -4.51
N LEU A 179 15.68 -3.70 -5.82
CA LEU A 179 14.61 -3.38 -6.75
C LEU A 179 14.31 -4.65 -7.53
N GLY A 180 13.14 -5.21 -7.29
CA GLY A 180 12.73 -6.47 -7.88
C GLY A 180 11.32 -6.43 -8.45
N CYS A 181 10.94 -7.54 -9.05
CA CYS A 181 9.59 -7.80 -9.52
C CYS A 181 9.25 -9.25 -9.18
N ARG A 182 7.98 -9.54 -8.86
CA ARG A 182 7.57 -10.93 -8.71
C ARG A 182 7.43 -11.60 -10.07
N ILE A 183 7.85 -12.86 -10.16
CA ILE A 183 7.81 -13.66 -11.38
C ILE A 183 7.38 -15.10 -11.05
N GLY A 184 6.23 -15.52 -11.57
CA GLY A 184 5.73 -16.91 -11.42
C GLY A 184 6.44 -17.92 -12.33
N ALA A 185 7.04 -17.42 -13.42
CA ALA A 185 7.83 -18.19 -14.36
C ALA A 185 9.03 -17.36 -14.83
N ALA A 186 10.06 -18.02 -15.37
CA ALA A 186 11.16 -17.32 -16.01
C ALA A 186 10.62 -16.46 -17.17
N PRO A 187 10.97 -15.16 -17.26
CA PRO A 187 10.56 -14.33 -18.38
C PRO A 187 10.95 -14.95 -19.73
N PRO A 188 10.11 -14.81 -20.77
CA PRO A 188 10.39 -15.40 -22.07
C PRO A 188 11.64 -14.75 -22.69
N ARG A 189 12.25 -15.46 -23.66
CA ARG A 189 13.44 -14.97 -24.37
C ARG A 189 13.20 -13.57 -24.95
N GLY A 190 14.15 -12.67 -24.72
CA GLY A 190 14.07 -11.26 -25.12
C GLY A 190 13.58 -10.37 -23.98
N LEU A 191 12.60 -10.82 -23.19
CA LEU A 191 12.18 -10.12 -21.97
C LEU A 191 13.07 -10.47 -20.76
N ASP A 192 13.75 -11.62 -20.78
CA ASP A 192 14.69 -12.05 -19.75
C ASP A 192 15.92 -11.13 -19.62
N ASP A 193 16.49 -10.69 -20.74
CA ASP A 193 17.58 -9.71 -20.73
C ASP A 193 17.09 -8.32 -20.35
N VAL A 194 15.90 -7.95 -20.81
CA VAL A 194 15.28 -6.68 -20.44
C VAL A 194 15.02 -6.60 -18.95
N PHE A 195 14.49 -7.66 -18.32
CA PHE A 195 14.23 -7.72 -16.88
C PHE A 195 15.44 -7.26 -16.04
N ARG A 196 16.64 -7.74 -16.42
CA ARG A 196 17.90 -7.42 -15.72
C ARG A 196 18.37 -5.99 -15.92
N LEU A 197 17.78 -5.21 -16.83
CA LEU A 197 18.04 -3.78 -16.93
C LEU A 197 17.35 -3.04 -15.78
N ALA A 198 16.09 -3.38 -15.48
CA ALA A 198 15.33 -2.71 -14.42
C ALA A 198 15.56 -3.29 -13.02
N PHE A 199 15.85 -4.59 -12.89
CA PHE A 199 15.81 -5.28 -11.60
C PHE A 199 17.13 -5.95 -11.22
N ASN A 200 17.48 -5.85 -9.92
CA ASN A 200 18.60 -6.55 -9.28
C ASN A 200 18.15 -7.66 -8.31
N ALA A 201 16.85 -7.91 -8.25
CA ALA A 201 16.23 -8.97 -7.46
C ALA A 201 15.02 -9.55 -8.21
N ALA A 202 14.70 -10.81 -7.92
CA ALA A 202 13.47 -11.45 -8.34
C ALA A 202 12.79 -12.06 -7.11
N CYS A 203 11.47 -11.95 -7.03
CA CYS A 203 10.69 -12.61 -5.98
C CYS A 203 9.83 -13.71 -6.61
N VAL A 204 10.06 -14.97 -6.25
CA VAL A 204 9.29 -16.09 -6.80
C VAL A 204 8.11 -16.36 -5.86
N PRO A 205 6.85 -16.16 -6.31
CA PRO A 205 5.71 -16.49 -5.49
C PRO A 205 5.65 -18.00 -5.29
N LEU A 206 5.58 -18.39 -4.02
CA LEU A 206 5.44 -19.79 -3.60
C LEU A 206 4.20 -19.89 -2.71
N THR A 207 3.10 -19.30 -3.18
CA THR A 207 1.86 -19.28 -2.41
C THR A 207 1.27 -20.68 -2.35
N TRP A 208 0.68 -21.01 -1.20
CA TRP A 208 0.19 -22.36 -0.90
C TRP A 208 -0.70 -22.95 -1.98
N ARG A 209 -1.77 -22.25 -2.40
CA ARG A 209 -2.65 -22.75 -3.48
C ARG A 209 -1.90 -23.06 -4.79
N ALA A 210 -0.94 -22.22 -5.17
CA ALA A 210 -0.24 -22.37 -6.44
C ALA A 210 0.73 -23.57 -6.40
N THR A 211 1.45 -23.70 -5.29
CA THR A 211 2.49 -24.71 -5.10
C THR A 211 1.92 -26.09 -4.73
N GLU A 212 0.85 -26.14 -3.94
CA GLU A 212 0.19 -27.36 -3.48
C GLU A 212 -1.33 -27.21 -3.64
N PRO A 213 -1.87 -27.31 -4.86
CA PRO A 213 -3.30 -27.13 -5.11
C PRO A 213 -4.17 -28.27 -4.55
N THR A 214 -3.58 -29.45 -4.35
CA THR A 214 -4.19 -30.62 -3.71
C THR A 214 -3.24 -31.13 -2.64
N GLU A 215 -3.75 -31.60 -1.51
CA GLU A 215 -2.94 -32.11 -0.39
C GLU A 215 -1.88 -33.13 -0.87
N SER A 216 -0.62 -32.86 -0.52
CA SER A 216 0.60 -33.57 -0.95
C SER A 216 0.90 -33.57 -2.47
N GLY A 217 0.09 -32.88 -3.28
CA GLY A 217 0.21 -32.80 -4.74
C GLY A 217 0.96 -31.54 -5.19
N TYR A 218 2.27 -31.51 -4.94
CA TYR A 218 3.10 -30.34 -5.20
C TYR A 218 3.42 -30.10 -6.69
N ARG A 219 3.41 -28.84 -7.11
CA ARG A 219 3.83 -28.34 -8.42
C ARG A 219 5.11 -27.53 -8.26
N TRP A 220 6.24 -28.11 -8.67
CA TRP A 220 7.56 -27.50 -8.51
C TRP A 220 8.16 -26.94 -9.79
N ALA A 221 7.67 -27.35 -10.97
CA ALA A 221 8.38 -27.14 -12.23
C ALA A 221 8.62 -25.65 -12.54
N GLU A 222 7.57 -24.83 -12.45
CA GLU A 222 7.63 -23.40 -12.73
C GLU A 222 8.50 -22.65 -11.71
N ALA A 223 8.32 -22.96 -10.43
CA ALA A 223 9.07 -22.35 -9.34
C ALA A 223 10.57 -22.73 -9.36
N ASP A 224 10.89 -24.01 -9.60
CA ASP A 224 12.26 -24.49 -9.76
C ASP A 224 12.94 -23.76 -10.93
N ALA A 225 12.25 -23.62 -12.07
CA ALA A 225 12.76 -22.93 -13.23
C ALA A 225 12.96 -21.44 -12.99
N ALA A 226 12.02 -20.76 -12.30
CA ALA A 226 12.12 -19.34 -11.98
C ALA A 226 13.27 -19.05 -11.00
N ILE A 227 13.43 -19.88 -9.96
CA ILE A 227 14.52 -19.75 -8.98
C ILE A 227 15.87 -20.03 -9.64
N ALA A 228 15.98 -21.09 -10.44
CA ALA A 228 17.20 -21.41 -11.17
C ALA A 228 17.57 -20.28 -12.14
N TRP A 229 16.61 -19.77 -12.91
CA TRP A 229 16.81 -18.64 -13.82
C TRP A 229 17.30 -17.39 -13.07
N ALA A 230 16.68 -17.04 -11.94
CA ALA A 230 17.07 -15.86 -11.19
C ALA A 230 18.51 -15.98 -10.65
N ALA A 231 18.86 -17.17 -10.13
CA ALA A 231 20.22 -17.48 -9.68
C ALA A 231 21.25 -17.42 -10.83
N ASP A 232 20.96 -18.05 -11.97
CA ASP A 232 21.83 -18.05 -13.16
C ASP A 232 22.07 -16.63 -13.70
N ARG A 233 21.14 -15.72 -13.47
CA ARG A 233 21.23 -14.30 -13.86
C ARG A 233 21.84 -13.39 -12.79
N ASN A 234 22.36 -13.97 -11.71
CA ASN A 234 22.95 -13.25 -10.57
C ASN A 234 21.97 -12.24 -9.93
N LEU A 235 20.67 -12.52 -9.99
CA LEU A 235 19.67 -11.75 -9.27
C LEU A 235 19.62 -12.23 -7.82
N ARG A 236 19.35 -11.31 -6.89
CA ARG A 236 19.00 -11.73 -5.54
C ARG A 236 17.65 -12.45 -5.58
N VAL A 237 17.61 -13.67 -5.07
CA VAL A 237 16.41 -14.51 -5.05
C VAL A 237 15.67 -14.32 -3.73
N PHE A 238 14.46 -13.80 -3.83
CA PHE A 238 13.46 -13.74 -2.75
C PHE A 238 12.36 -14.73 -3.10
N ALA A 239 11.62 -15.21 -2.09
CA ALA A 239 10.47 -16.06 -2.35
C ALA A 239 9.31 -15.80 -1.39
N GLY A 240 8.09 -16.04 -1.88
CA GLY A 240 6.85 -15.89 -1.13
C GLY A 240 5.87 -14.87 -1.75
N PRO A 241 4.71 -14.64 -1.10
CA PRO A 241 4.35 -15.16 0.22
C PRO A 241 4.16 -16.68 0.20
N LEU A 242 4.55 -17.37 1.28
CA LEU A 242 4.26 -18.80 1.43
C LEU A 242 2.79 -19.01 1.79
N ILE A 243 2.35 -18.33 2.83
CA ILE A 243 0.95 -18.34 3.28
C ILE A 243 0.31 -17.00 2.96
N ASP A 244 -0.60 -16.98 2.01
CA ASP A 244 -1.45 -15.83 1.78
C ASP A 244 -2.83 -16.15 2.37
N PHE A 245 -3.22 -15.40 3.41
CA PHE A 245 -4.45 -15.65 4.16
C PHE A 245 -5.73 -15.24 3.41
N SER A 246 -5.64 -14.72 2.20
CA SER A 246 -6.81 -14.44 1.38
C SER A 246 -7.45 -15.72 0.83
N ALA A 247 -8.71 -15.60 0.39
CA ALA A 247 -9.42 -16.71 -0.24
C ALA A 247 -8.75 -17.16 -1.56
N ALA A 248 -7.97 -16.28 -2.20
CA ALA A 248 -7.16 -16.58 -3.39
C ALA A 248 -5.86 -17.31 -3.06
N GLY A 249 -5.32 -17.14 -1.85
CA GLY A 249 -4.04 -17.69 -1.41
C GLY A 249 -4.07 -19.12 -0.86
N LEU A 250 -5.18 -19.49 -0.19
CA LEU A 250 -5.32 -20.80 0.45
C LEU A 250 -5.87 -21.87 -0.53
N PRO A 251 -5.36 -23.12 -0.50
CA PRO A 251 -5.89 -24.20 -1.33
C PRO A 251 -7.35 -24.55 -1.02
N ASP A 252 -8.08 -25.07 -2.01
CA ASP A 252 -9.50 -25.43 -1.88
C ASP A 252 -9.75 -26.50 -0.80
N TYR A 253 -8.81 -27.43 -0.60
CA TYR A 253 -8.95 -28.45 0.44
C TYR A 253 -8.81 -27.86 1.85
N VAL A 254 -8.03 -26.80 2.03
CA VAL A 254 -7.95 -26.06 3.30
C VAL A 254 -9.23 -25.24 3.51
N LEU A 255 -9.73 -24.58 2.46
CA LEU A 255 -10.93 -23.75 2.53
C LEU A 255 -12.22 -24.54 2.79
N ARG A 256 -12.27 -25.81 2.39
CA ARG A 256 -13.45 -26.69 2.56
C ARG A 256 -13.49 -27.42 3.90
N GLN A 257 -12.39 -27.45 4.64
CA GLN A 257 -12.37 -28.13 5.93
C GLN A 257 -13.20 -27.35 6.96
N ASP A 258 -14.06 -28.07 7.69
CA ASP A 258 -14.68 -27.53 8.89
C ASP A 258 -13.58 -27.12 9.88
N ALA A 259 -13.84 -26.09 10.68
CA ALA A 259 -12.89 -25.27 11.46
C ALA A 259 -11.99 -26.00 12.50
N ASP A 260 -11.30 -27.08 12.12
CA ASP A 260 -10.24 -27.70 12.91
C ASP A 260 -8.97 -26.86 12.79
N ARG A 261 -8.83 -25.95 13.75
CA ARG A 261 -7.66 -25.06 13.88
C ARG A 261 -6.36 -25.82 14.10
N VAL A 262 -6.42 -27.01 14.71
CA VAL A 262 -5.22 -27.83 14.94
C VAL A 262 -4.72 -28.42 13.63
N LEU A 263 -5.66 -28.91 12.81
CA LEU A 263 -5.33 -29.41 11.47
C LEU A 263 -4.78 -28.30 10.57
N LEU A 264 -5.44 -27.13 10.52
CA LEU A 264 -4.94 -25.97 9.77
C LEU A 264 -3.51 -25.62 10.15
N LYS A 265 -3.23 -25.58 11.46
CA LYS A 265 -1.89 -25.36 12.00
C LYS A 265 -0.89 -26.39 11.46
N SER A 266 -1.21 -27.69 11.54
CA SER A 266 -0.31 -28.76 11.10
C SER A 266 0.00 -28.61 9.62
N LEU A 267 -1.04 -28.52 8.78
CA LEU A 267 -0.92 -28.39 7.34
C LEU A 267 -0.07 -27.17 6.94
N MET A 268 -0.26 -26.04 7.62
CA MET A 268 0.50 -24.82 7.35
C MET A 268 1.98 -24.99 7.70
N CYS A 269 2.30 -25.55 8.87
CA CYS A 269 3.68 -25.82 9.28
C CYS A 269 4.35 -26.82 8.33
N ASP A 270 3.66 -27.90 7.96
CA ASP A 270 4.16 -28.93 7.06
C ASP A 270 4.47 -28.35 5.66
N TYR A 271 3.57 -27.51 5.15
CA TYR A 271 3.77 -26.79 3.89
C TYR A 271 5.01 -25.88 3.93
N VAL A 272 5.11 -25.03 4.96
CA VAL A 272 6.23 -24.11 5.13
C VAL A 272 7.55 -24.87 5.22
N GLN A 273 7.64 -25.90 6.06
CA GLN A 273 8.83 -26.72 6.22
C GLN A 273 9.23 -27.40 4.90
N THR A 274 8.25 -27.92 4.15
CA THR A 274 8.48 -28.57 2.86
C THR A 274 9.07 -27.60 1.83
N VAL A 275 8.46 -26.42 1.68
CA VAL A 275 8.92 -25.41 0.71
C VAL A 275 10.29 -24.85 1.10
N VAL A 276 10.47 -24.45 2.36
CA VAL A 276 11.73 -23.91 2.87
C VAL A 276 12.85 -24.95 2.78
N GLY A 277 12.55 -26.21 3.12
CA GLY A 277 13.49 -27.33 2.98
C GLY A 277 13.94 -27.54 1.54
N ARG A 278 13.03 -27.48 0.56
CA ARG A 278 13.35 -27.67 -0.86
C ARG A 278 14.29 -26.60 -1.41
N TYR A 279 14.05 -25.33 -1.08
CA TYR A 279 14.81 -24.20 -1.63
C TYR A 279 15.87 -23.64 -0.68
N ARG A 280 16.23 -24.39 0.36
CA ARG A 280 17.30 -24.03 1.29
C ARG A 280 18.60 -23.73 0.52
N GLY A 281 19.22 -22.61 0.87
CA GLY A 281 20.46 -22.14 0.24
C GLY A 281 20.28 -21.51 -1.16
N LYS A 282 19.06 -21.55 -1.74
CA LYS A 282 18.75 -20.91 -3.04
C LYS A 282 18.02 -19.59 -2.88
N VAL A 283 17.28 -19.41 -1.78
CA VAL A 283 16.50 -18.21 -1.48
C VAL A 283 17.18 -17.43 -0.35
N GLY A 284 17.44 -16.14 -0.60
CA GLY A 284 18.12 -15.27 0.36
C GLY A 284 17.19 -14.62 1.39
N ARG A 285 15.89 -14.49 1.07
CA ARG A 285 14.87 -13.95 1.98
C ARG A 285 13.49 -14.51 1.65
N TRP A 286 12.73 -14.78 2.70
CA TRP A 286 11.41 -15.41 2.64
C TRP A 286 10.33 -14.45 3.13
N LEU A 287 9.32 -14.20 2.31
CA LEU A 287 8.06 -13.62 2.73
C LEU A 287 7.17 -14.75 3.24
N ILE A 288 7.02 -14.86 4.56
CA ILE A 288 6.35 -16.01 5.18
C ILE A 288 4.83 -15.93 5.05
N THR A 289 4.27 -14.75 5.33
CA THR A 289 2.83 -14.50 5.26
C THR A 289 2.52 -13.22 4.50
N ALA A 290 1.33 -13.15 3.91
CA ALA A 290 0.74 -11.92 3.41
C ALA A 290 -0.77 -11.87 3.72
N GLY A 291 -1.30 -10.66 3.89
CA GLY A 291 -2.73 -10.43 4.14
C GLY A 291 -3.25 -10.87 5.50
N ALA A 292 -2.39 -11.32 6.41
CA ALA A 292 -2.78 -11.82 7.74
C ALA A 292 -3.47 -10.75 8.60
N ASN A 293 -3.07 -9.47 8.48
CA ASN A 293 -3.56 -8.39 9.33
C ASN A 293 -5.02 -7.95 9.07
N GLY A 294 -5.69 -8.48 8.04
CA GLY A 294 -7.06 -8.07 7.73
C GLY A 294 -7.83 -9.10 6.91
N SER A 295 -7.48 -10.38 7.02
CA SER A 295 -8.19 -11.47 6.36
C SER A 295 -9.24 -12.07 7.29
N ASN A 296 -10.49 -12.14 6.84
CA ASN A 296 -11.61 -12.77 7.55
C ASN A 296 -11.90 -14.21 7.07
N VAL A 297 -10.99 -14.81 6.28
CA VAL A 297 -11.16 -16.15 5.73
C VAL A 297 -11.05 -17.19 6.85
N LEU A 298 -11.83 -18.28 6.75
CA LEU A 298 -11.92 -19.34 7.77
C LEU A 298 -12.45 -18.89 9.16
N GLY A 299 -12.95 -17.66 9.31
CA GLY A 299 -13.45 -17.15 10.59
C GLY A 299 -12.37 -17.05 11.69
N LEU A 300 -11.12 -16.85 11.28
CA LEU A 300 -9.98 -16.66 12.18
C LEU A 300 -10.05 -15.28 12.84
N SER A 301 -9.74 -15.20 14.13
CA SER A 301 -9.60 -13.92 14.82
C SER A 301 -8.23 -13.29 14.53
N GLU A 302 -8.07 -12.01 14.87
CA GLU A 302 -6.78 -11.31 14.80
C GLU A 302 -5.69 -12.00 15.63
N GLU A 303 -6.05 -12.50 16.83
CA GLU A 303 -5.13 -13.27 17.67
C GLU A 303 -4.71 -14.59 17.00
N ASP A 304 -5.64 -15.28 16.33
CA ASP A 304 -5.33 -16.50 15.60
C ASP A 304 -4.36 -16.21 14.46
N LEU A 305 -4.57 -15.12 13.71
CA LEU A 305 -3.72 -14.71 12.58
C LEU A 305 -2.31 -14.30 13.03
N ILE A 306 -2.18 -13.62 14.18
CA ILE A 306 -0.88 -13.34 14.80
C ILE A 306 -0.18 -14.64 15.19
N ARG A 307 -0.87 -15.56 15.88
CA ARG A 307 -0.29 -16.85 16.30
C ARG A 307 0.13 -17.71 15.11
N LEU A 308 -0.70 -17.79 14.07
CA LEU A 308 -0.39 -18.54 12.86
C LEU A 308 0.79 -17.91 12.11
N THR A 309 0.89 -16.58 12.06
CA THR A 309 2.06 -15.91 11.46
C THR A 309 3.34 -16.23 12.20
N ALA A 310 3.33 -16.17 13.54
CA ALA A 310 4.46 -16.56 14.38
C ALA A 310 4.87 -18.03 14.14
N MET A 311 3.91 -18.93 14.15
CA MET A 311 4.16 -20.36 13.95
C MET A 311 4.66 -20.71 12.54
N ALA A 312 4.20 -20.02 11.50
CA ALA A 312 4.73 -20.18 10.16
C ALA A 312 6.22 -19.74 10.12
N ALA A 313 6.57 -18.66 10.82
CA ALA A 313 7.96 -18.23 10.91
C ALA A 313 8.83 -19.23 11.70
N ASP A 314 8.34 -19.72 12.84
CA ASP A 314 9.01 -20.76 13.63
C ASP A 314 9.26 -22.03 12.81
N ALA A 315 8.26 -22.49 12.05
CA ALA A 315 8.38 -23.65 11.17
C ALA A 315 9.48 -23.46 10.11
N ALA A 316 9.67 -22.25 9.59
CA ALA A 316 10.79 -21.93 8.70
C ALA A 316 12.14 -21.98 9.44
N TRP A 317 12.23 -21.38 10.63
CA TRP A 317 13.46 -21.36 11.42
C TRP A 317 13.88 -22.72 11.98
N GLU A 318 12.96 -23.66 12.18
CA GLU A 318 13.27 -25.06 12.51
C GLU A 318 14.10 -25.74 11.41
N ILE A 319 13.89 -25.37 10.14
CA ILE A 319 14.70 -25.86 9.01
C ILE A 319 16.08 -25.21 9.01
N ASP A 320 16.13 -23.89 9.21
CA ASP A 320 17.37 -23.13 9.32
C ASP A 320 17.19 -21.84 10.16
N PRO A 321 17.83 -21.73 11.34
CA PRO A 321 17.64 -20.59 12.24
C PRO A 321 18.24 -19.28 11.72
N ASN A 322 19.04 -19.30 10.64
CA ASN A 322 19.65 -18.10 10.06
C ASN A 322 18.84 -17.50 8.91
N LEU A 323 17.68 -18.06 8.58
CA LEU A 323 16.84 -17.56 7.49
C LEU A 323 16.41 -16.12 7.74
N GLN A 324 16.50 -15.32 6.69
CA GLN A 324 15.93 -13.98 6.67
C GLN A 324 14.43 -14.10 6.37
N VAL A 325 13.61 -14.04 7.42
CA VAL A 325 12.15 -14.17 7.33
C VAL A 325 11.49 -12.80 7.51
N VAL A 326 10.54 -12.47 6.64
CA VAL A 326 9.74 -11.24 6.64
C VAL A 326 8.27 -11.61 6.58
N PHE A 327 7.39 -10.83 7.21
CA PHE A 327 5.93 -10.95 7.06
C PHE A 327 5.33 -9.72 6.39
N GLY A 328 4.25 -9.92 5.63
CA GLY A 328 3.62 -8.90 4.80
C GLY A 328 2.35 -8.30 5.42
N LEU A 329 2.17 -7.00 5.23
CA LEU A 329 1.05 -6.20 5.69
C LEU A 329 0.27 -5.68 4.49
N ALA A 330 -1.00 -6.07 4.41
CA ALA A 330 -1.94 -5.53 3.43
C ALA A 330 -2.64 -4.29 3.96
N ARG A 331 -3.09 -3.42 3.05
CA ARG A 331 -3.86 -2.19 3.35
C ARG A 331 -3.24 -1.36 4.47
N PRO A 332 -2.02 -0.81 4.29
CA PRO A 332 -1.24 -0.20 5.37
C PRO A 332 -1.87 1.02 6.04
N TRP A 333 -2.89 1.63 5.42
CA TRP A 333 -3.67 2.70 6.02
C TRP A 333 -4.82 2.20 6.91
N GLY A 334 -5.00 0.88 7.05
CA GLY A 334 -6.03 0.28 7.87
C GLY A 334 -7.45 0.48 7.30
N ASP A 335 -7.59 0.61 5.97
CA ASP A 335 -8.88 0.90 5.32
C ASP A 335 -10.00 -0.09 5.74
N TYR A 336 -9.63 -1.32 6.10
CA TYR A 336 -10.56 -2.36 6.56
C TYR A 336 -11.14 -2.16 7.95
N LEU A 337 -10.54 -1.29 8.78
CA LEU A 337 -11.06 -0.95 10.10
C LEU A 337 -12.25 0.00 10.02
N ALA A 338 -12.47 0.63 8.86
CA ALA A 338 -13.65 1.48 8.64
C ALA A 338 -14.94 0.64 8.62
N ASP A 339 -14.86 -0.60 8.14
CA ASP A 339 -15.97 -1.54 8.15
C ASP A 339 -16.19 -2.10 9.57
N ALA A 340 -17.45 -2.38 9.93
CA ALA A 340 -17.80 -3.04 11.20
C ALA A 340 -17.39 -4.54 11.24
N GLY A 341 -16.37 -4.93 10.48
CA GLY A 341 -15.97 -6.31 10.18
C GLY A 341 -15.25 -7.07 11.29
N GLY A 342 -15.20 -6.52 12.51
CA GLY A 342 -14.70 -7.20 13.71
C GLY A 342 -13.19 -7.19 13.92
N PHE A 343 -12.43 -6.46 13.09
CA PHE A 343 -11.00 -6.22 13.30
C PHE A 343 -10.80 -4.95 14.12
N GLU A 344 -9.91 -5.00 15.11
CA GLU A 344 -9.55 -3.88 15.98
C GLU A 344 -8.08 -3.45 15.81
N TYR A 345 -7.22 -4.34 15.30
CA TYR A 345 -5.80 -4.07 15.13
C TYR A 345 -5.52 -3.46 13.75
N SER A 346 -4.92 -2.27 13.79
CA SER A 346 -4.36 -1.66 12.59
C SER A 346 -3.18 -2.48 12.08
N PRO A 347 -2.78 -2.28 10.80
CA PRO A 347 -1.58 -2.93 10.28
C PRO A 347 -0.32 -2.62 11.11
N PHE A 348 -0.25 -1.41 11.68
CA PHE A 348 0.86 -1.02 12.55
C PHE A 348 0.82 -1.78 13.88
N ILE A 349 -0.34 -1.84 14.53
CA ILE A 349 -0.50 -2.58 15.79
C ILE A 349 -0.26 -4.08 15.59
N PHE A 350 -0.75 -4.67 14.49
CA PHE A 350 -0.49 -6.06 14.13
C PHE A 350 1.02 -6.34 14.03
N ALA A 351 1.76 -5.46 13.32
CA ALA A 351 3.20 -5.59 13.16
C ALA A 351 3.97 -5.37 14.47
N ASP A 352 3.65 -4.32 15.22
CA ASP A 352 4.23 -4.04 16.54
C ASP A 352 4.02 -5.20 17.51
N THR A 353 2.83 -5.81 17.51
CA THR A 353 2.53 -6.99 18.35
C THR A 353 3.44 -8.17 18.01
N LEU A 354 3.59 -8.51 16.72
CA LEU A 354 4.47 -9.61 16.29
C LEU A 354 5.94 -9.34 16.62
N LEU A 355 6.41 -8.12 16.40
CA LEU A 355 7.82 -7.76 16.65
C LEU A 355 8.14 -7.74 18.15
N ARG A 356 7.21 -7.28 18.99
CA ARG A 356 7.35 -7.31 20.46
C ARG A 356 7.31 -8.71 21.06
N ALA A 357 6.80 -9.70 20.33
CA ALA A 357 6.89 -11.11 20.73
C ALA A 357 8.34 -11.63 20.74
N GLY A 358 9.31 -10.87 20.20
CA GLY A 358 10.74 -11.19 20.26
C GLY A 358 11.21 -12.16 19.18
N LEU A 359 10.37 -12.44 18.17
CA LEU A 359 10.72 -13.28 17.03
C LEU A 359 11.73 -12.56 16.12
N PRO A 360 12.78 -13.25 15.63
CA PRO A 360 13.89 -12.62 14.90
C PRO A 360 13.54 -12.32 13.43
N PHE A 361 12.41 -11.67 13.17
CA PHE A 361 12.04 -11.21 11.83
C PHE A 361 13.10 -10.25 11.27
N ALA A 362 13.50 -10.48 10.02
CA ALA A 362 14.46 -9.66 9.30
C ALA A 362 13.87 -8.33 8.79
N GLY A 363 12.55 -8.15 8.90
CA GLY A 363 11.83 -6.98 8.41
C GLY A 363 10.34 -7.24 8.24
N ILE A 364 9.67 -6.24 7.66
CA ILE A 364 8.27 -6.29 7.25
C ILE A 364 8.14 -5.93 5.77
N GLU A 365 7.12 -6.47 5.10
CA GLU A 365 6.69 -6.00 3.78
C GLU A 365 5.38 -5.22 3.91
N VAL A 366 5.28 -4.10 3.20
CA VAL A 366 4.10 -3.24 3.17
C VAL A 366 3.55 -3.18 1.74
N GLU A 367 2.28 -3.56 1.54
CA GLU A 367 1.61 -3.52 0.24
C GLU A 367 1.08 -2.11 -0.10
N TRP A 368 1.72 -1.41 -1.03
CA TRP A 368 1.19 -0.24 -1.71
C TRP A 368 0.52 -0.63 -3.02
N PHE A 369 -0.57 -1.39 -2.88
CA PHE A 369 -1.46 -1.72 -3.99
C PHE A 369 -2.61 -0.73 -3.98
N LEU A 370 -2.54 0.28 -4.84
CA LEU A 370 -3.47 1.41 -4.82
C LEU A 370 -4.45 1.35 -5.97
N GLY A 371 -5.65 1.88 -5.75
CA GLY A 371 -6.69 1.95 -6.79
C GLY A 371 -7.39 0.62 -7.02
N THR A 372 -7.27 -0.33 -6.09
CA THR A 372 -7.92 -1.64 -6.19
C THR A 372 -8.60 -2.02 -4.87
N SER A 373 -9.59 -2.90 -4.94
CA SER A 373 -10.38 -3.40 -3.79
C SER A 373 -10.77 -4.87 -4.02
N PRO A 374 -10.95 -5.70 -2.97
CA PRO A 374 -11.06 -5.32 -1.56
C PRO A 374 -9.75 -5.32 -0.77
N ARG A 375 -8.66 -5.93 -1.27
CA ARG A 375 -7.40 -6.03 -0.51
C ARG A 375 -6.35 -4.98 -0.94
N GLY A 376 -6.56 -4.28 -2.05
CA GLY A 376 -5.88 -3.00 -2.27
C GLY A 376 -6.34 -1.91 -1.31
N SER A 377 -5.62 -0.79 -1.32
CA SER A 377 -5.94 0.41 -0.58
C SER A 377 -6.50 1.49 -1.48
N TYR A 378 -7.33 2.34 -0.87
CA TYR A 378 -7.82 3.53 -1.54
C TYR A 378 -6.64 4.46 -1.87
N CYS A 379 -6.64 5.10 -3.04
CA CYS A 379 -5.51 5.95 -3.47
C CYS A 379 -5.17 7.05 -2.45
N ARG A 380 -3.87 7.34 -2.33
CA ARG A 380 -3.27 8.35 -1.45
C ARG A 380 -2.32 9.23 -2.26
N ASP A 381 -2.00 10.41 -1.73
CA ASP A 381 -0.91 11.22 -2.28
C ASP A 381 0.46 10.86 -1.67
N LEU A 382 1.53 11.39 -2.27
CA LEU A 382 2.90 11.09 -1.89
C LEU A 382 3.26 11.53 -0.47
N LEU A 383 2.67 12.62 0.03
CA LEU A 383 2.95 13.09 1.38
C LEU A 383 2.34 12.11 2.41
N ASP A 384 1.10 11.66 2.17
CA ASP A 384 0.49 10.62 3.00
C ASP A 384 1.26 9.29 2.91
N ALA A 385 1.68 8.89 1.72
CA ALA A 385 2.51 7.70 1.55
C ALA A 385 3.85 7.79 2.31
N SER A 386 4.52 8.96 2.27
CA SER A 386 5.76 9.18 3.04
C SER A 386 5.50 9.04 4.53
N ARG A 387 4.45 9.67 5.04
CA ARG A 387 4.12 9.66 6.47
C ARG A 387 3.77 8.26 6.96
N THR A 388 3.02 7.48 6.18
CA THR A 388 2.73 6.07 6.49
C THR A 388 4.00 5.23 6.46
N LEU A 389 4.90 5.45 5.49
CA LEU A 389 6.19 4.75 5.46
C LEU A 389 7.08 5.11 6.66
N ASP A 390 7.08 6.38 7.08
CA ASP A 390 7.81 6.85 8.25
C ASP A 390 7.23 6.24 9.55
N LEU A 391 5.90 6.08 9.64
CA LEU A 391 5.24 5.36 10.74
C LEU A 391 5.76 3.93 10.87
N PHE A 392 5.77 3.15 9.78
CA PHE A 392 6.34 1.79 9.81
C PHE A 392 7.85 1.76 10.09
N GLY A 393 8.58 2.80 9.69
CA GLY A 393 9.99 2.97 10.05
C GLY A 393 10.24 3.05 11.56
N LEU A 394 9.25 3.47 12.37
CA LEU A 394 9.35 3.51 13.83
C LEU A 394 9.44 2.12 14.48
N LEU A 395 9.05 1.05 13.77
CA LEU A 395 9.15 -0.32 14.25
C LEU A 395 10.61 -0.80 14.38
N GLY A 396 11.57 -0.05 13.83
CA GLY A 396 12.99 -0.33 14.00
C GLY A 396 13.53 -1.52 13.22
N VAL A 397 12.70 -2.13 12.36
CA VAL A 397 13.10 -3.21 11.45
C VAL A 397 13.13 -2.73 10.00
N PRO A 398 13.93 -3.37 9.12
CA PRO A 398 13.92 -3.05 7.69
C PRO A 398 12.53 -3.19 7.07
N VAL A 399 12.18 -2.24 6.19
CA VAL A 399 10.91 -2.25 5.46
C VAL A 399 11.14 -2.67 4.01
N GLN A 400 10.25 -3.48 3.46
CA GLN A 400 10.11 -3.75 2.04
C GLN A 400 8.78 -3.18 1.57
N VAL A 401 8.72 -2.64 0.35
CA VAL A 401 7.50 -2.06 -0.20
C VAL A 401 7.12 -2.80 -1.48
N SER A 402 5.92 -3.36 -1.50
CA SER A 402 5.33 -3.95 -2.71
C SER A 402 4.48 -2.93 -3.44
N LEU A 403 4.67 -2.79 -4.75
CA LEU A 403 4.01 -1.79 -5.58
C LEU A 403 3.14 -2.43 -6.64
N ALA A 404 1.92 -1.92 -6.80
CA ALA A 404 1.04 -2.22 -7.93
C ALA A 404 0.07 -1.06 -8.15
N TYR A 405 -0.09 -0.68 -9.42
CA TYR A 405 -1.10 0.28 -9.83
C TYR A 405 -1.67 -0.12 -11.20
N PRO A 406 -3.01 -0.19 -11.38
CA PRO A 406 -3.60 -0.57 -12.65
C PRO A 406 -3.30 0.42 -13.78
N SER A 407 -3.04 -0.08 -14.99
CA SER A 407 -2.96 0.74 -16.20
C SER A 407 -4.28 0.84 -16.96
N ALA A 408 -5.30 0.08 -16.56
CA ALA A 408 -6.66 0.14 -17.11
C ALA A 408 -7.67 -0.35 -16.05
N SER A 409 -8.96 -0.03 -16.24
CA SER A 409 -10.05 -0.44 -15.35
C SER A 409 -11.00 -1.47 -15.97
N GLY A 410 -10.65 -2.00 -17.15
CA GLY A 410 -11.47 -3.01 -17.84
C GLY A 410 -11.31 -4.40 -17.22
N PRO A 411 -12.15 -5.38 -17.62
CA PRO A 411 -11.99 -6.77 -17.23
C PRO A 411 -10.59 -7.28 -17.58
N ASP A 412 -10.04 -8.12 -16.71
CA ASP A 412 -8.79 -8.83 -16.91
C ASP A 412 -9.04 -10.31 -16.59
N ALA A 413 -8.79 -11.18 -17.56
CA ALA A 413 -9.08 -12.61 -17.42
C ALA A 413 -7.99 -13.38 -16.66
N GLN A 414 -6.79 -12.80 -16.53
CA GLN A 414 -5.67 -13.40 -15.79
C GLN A 414 -5.57 -12.87 -14.36
N ALA A 415 -6.22 -11.73 -14.07
CA ALA A 415 -6.29 -11.18 -12.72
C ALA A 415 -7.18 -12.01 -11.79
N ASP A 416 -6.97 -11.85 -10.48
CA ASP A 416 -7.88 -12.37 -9.46
C ASP A 416 -9.28 -11.80 -9.68
N PRO A 417 -10.31 -12.63 -9.95
CA PRO A 417 -11.67 -12.16 -10.19
C PRO A 417 -12.30 -11.46 -8.96
N GLY A 418 -11.71 -11.62 -7.78
CA GLY A 418 -12.10 -10.91 -6.56
C GLY A 418 -11.65 -9.45 -6.51
N GLU A 419 -10.59 -9.07 -7.23
CA GLU A 419 -10.02 -7.72 -7.23
C GLU A 419 -10.68 -6.83 -8.30
N ARG A 420 -10.92 -5.56 -7.95
CA ARG A 420 -11.64 -4.57 -8.79
C ARG A 420 -10.97 -3.20 -8.74
N VAL A 421 -11.05 -2.46 -9.85
CA VAL A 421 -10.39 -1.15 -10.07
C VAL A 421 -11.35 0.05 -9.92
N ASP A 422 -12.62 -0.17 -9.57
CA ASP A 422 -13.68 0.85 -9.63
C ASP A 422 -14.01 1.54 -8.29
N ARG A 423 -13.50 1.04 -7.16
CA ARG A 423 -13.98 1.43 -5.80
C ARG A 423 -12.90 1.88 -4.82
N ALA A 424 -11.71 2.22 -5.31
CA ALA A 424 -10.54 2.53 -4.48
C ALA A 424 -9.80 3.79 -4.95
N GLY A 425 -10.52 4.71 -5.58
CA GLY A 425 -9.95 5.95 -6.09
C GLY A 425 -9.00 5.74 -7.28
N ARG A 426 -8.35 6.81 -7.71
CA ARG A 426 -7.41 6.81 -8.83
C ARG A 426 -6.41 7.95 -8.70
N TRP A 427 -5.18 7.72 -9.13
CA TRP A 427 -4.13 8.73 -9.25
C TRP A 427 -4.00 9.10 -10.74
N GLY A 428 -4.74 10.13 -11.14
CA GLY A 428 -5.04 10.42 -12.54
C GLY A 428 -6.01 9.40 -13.16
N ALA A 429 -6.09 9.38 -14.49
CA ALA A 429 -6.85 8.36 -15.21
C ALA A 429 -6.02 7.09 -15.38
N PHE A 430 -6.62 5.92 -15.20
CA PHE A 430 -5.95 4.65 -15.46
C PHE A 430 -5.49 4.59 -16.93
N SER A 431 -4.18 4.59 -17.10
CA SER A 431 -3.48 4.51 -18.39
C SER A 431 -2.06 4.01 -18.16
N PRO A 432 -1.39 3.44 -19.18
CA PRO A 432 0.02 3.05 -19.07
C PRO A 432 0.94 4.22 -18.68
N ASP A 433 0.67 5.43 -19.17
CA ASP A 433 1.44 6.62 -18.81
C ASP A 433 1.24 7.02 -17.35
N LYS A 434 0.00 6.98 -16.84
CA LYS A 434 -0.26 7.29 -15.43
C LYS A 434 0.23 6.21 -14.47
N GLN A 435 0.20 4.95 -14.89
CA GLN A 435 0.88 3.88 -14.17
C GLN A 435 2.38 4.14 -14.08
N ALA A 436 3.01 4.63 -15.15
CA ALA A 436 4.43 4.95 -15.17
C ALA A 436 4.77 6.15 -14.26
N ASP A 437 4.00 7.24 -14.34
CA ASP A 437 4.14 8.40 -13.47
C ASP A 437 3.99 7.99 -11.98
N TRP A 438 3.02 7.13 -11.67
CA TRP A 438 2.79 6.61 -10.32
C TRP A 438 3.96 5.72 -9.87
N ALA A 439 4.42 4.79 -10.72
CA ALA A 439 5.52 3.89 -10.42
C ALA A 439 6.81 4.65 -10.13
N GLU A 440 7.13 5.67 -10.94
CA GLU A 440 8.27 6.56 -10.71
C GLU A 440 8.18 7.23 -9.35
N ALA A 441 7.06 7.91 -9.07
CA ALA A 441 6.91 8.70 -7.86
C ALA A 441 6.96 7.85 -6.58
N PHE A 442 6.19 6.76 -6.52
CA PHE A 442 6.11 5.93 -5.32
C PHE A 442 7.35 5.06 -5.10
N ALA A 443 7.98 4.55 -6.17
CA ALA A 443 9.23 3.80 -6.04
C ALA A 443 10.40 4.72 -5.63
N THR A 444 10.46 5.94 -6.17
CA THR A 444 11.46 6.95 -5.78
C THR A 444 11.36 7.28 -4.30
N LEU A 445 10.14 7.57 -3.82
CA LEU A 445 9.87 7.83 -2.41
C LEU A 445 10.32 6.68 -1.51
N ALA A 446 9.96 5.44 -1.87
CA ALA A 446 10.34 4.27 -1.09
C ALA A 446 11.87 4.08 -1.06
N VAL A 447 12.54 4.12 -2.22
CA VAL A 447 14.01 3.95 -2.32
C VAL A 447 14.75 5.09 -1.60
N CYS A 448 14.18 6.28 -1.53
CA CYS A 448 14.75 7.44 -0.86
C CYS A 448 14.96 7.23 0.65
N LYS A 449 14.11 6.42 1.30
CA LYS A 449 14.18 6.18 2.76
C LYS A 449 15.24 5.13 3.09
N SER A 450 16.15 5.43 4.01
CA SER A 450 17.31 4.55 4.30
C SER A 450 16.96 3.22 4.97
N TYR A 451 15.81 3.15 5.66
CA TYR A 451 15.32 1.92 6.29
C TYR A 451 14.56 1.01 5.30
N VAL A 452 14.33 1.46 4.06
CA VAL A 452 13.76 0.62 3.01
C VAL A 452 14.85 -0.25 2.40
N SER A 453 14.74 -1.55 2.65
CA SER A 453 15.66 -2.57 2.17
C SER A 453 15.30 -3.13 0.80
N GLY A 454 14.05 -2.95 0.35
CA GLY A 454 13.63 -3.36 -0.98
C GLY A 454 12.30 -2.77 -1.46
N VAL A 455 12.17 -2.67 -2.78
CA VAL A 455 10.95 -2.29 -3.51
C VAL A 455 10.67 -3.38 -4.54
N PHE A 456 9.46 -3.91 -4.56
CA PHE A 456 9.08 -5.02 -5.43
C PHE A 456 7.82 -4.68 -6.23
N TRP A 457 7.90 -4.72 -7.55
CA TRP A 457 6.72 -4.65 -8.39
C TRP A 457 5.96 -5.98 -8.36
N ASP A 458 4.62 -5.93 -8.29
CA ASP A 458 3.81 -7.09 -7.93
C ASP A 458 3.84 -8.24 -8.95
N HIS A 459 3.85 -7.95 -10.25
CA HIS A 459 4.00 -8.99 -11.28
C HIS A 459 4.53 -8.41 -12.59
N PHE A 460 5.25 -9.23 -13.35
CA PHE A 460 5.95 -8.76 -14.54
C PHE A 460 5.03 -8.61 -15.76
N SER A 461 4.13 -9.57 -16.00
CA SER A 461 3.34 -9.70 -17.24
C SER A 461 1.86 -9.87 -16.94
N ASP A 462 1.00 -9.12 -17.64
CA ASP A 462 -0.47 -9.30 -17.57
C ASP A 462 -0.93 -10.59 -18.27
N ALA A 463 -0.05 -11.27 -19.03
CA ALA A 463 -0.40 -12.52 -19.69
C ALA A 463 -0.40 -13.73 -18.74
N ASP A 464 0.24 -13.60 -17.57
CA ASP A 464 0.33 -14.65 -16.55
C ASP A 464 -0.72 -14.42 -15.46
N PRO A 465 -1.16 -15.47 -14.73
CA PRO A 465 -2.05 -15.30 -13.59
C PRO A 465 -1.46 -14.34 -12.55
N HIS A 466 -2.23 -13.34 -12.17
CA HIS A 466 -1.78 -12.28 -11.27
C HIS A 466 -2.93 -11.77 -10.40
N ARG A 467 -2.63 -10.94 -9.40
CA ARG A 467 -3.64 -10.43 -8.47
C ARG A 467 -4.32 -9.17 -8.98
N ILE A 468 -3.53 -8.17 -9.38
CA ILE A 468 -4.03 -6.81 -9.65
C ILE A 468 -4.28 -6.60 -11.16
N PRO A 469 -5.51 -6.31 -11.60
CA PRO A 469 -5.82 -6.14 -13.03
C PRO A 469 -4.93 -5.11 -13.74
N HIS A 470 -4.41 -5.48 -14.91
CA HIS A 470 -3.63 -4.60 -15.80
C HIS A 470 -2.44 -3.92 -15.12
N ALA A 471 -1.88 -4.46 -14.04
CA ALA A 471 -0.79 -3.83 -13.29
C ALA A 471 0.61 -4.34 -13.67
N GLY A 472 0.74 -5.23 -14.64
CA GLY A 472 2.00 -5.74 -15.14
C GLY A 472 2.84 -4.67 -15.82
N LEU A 473 4.16 -4.90 -15.88
CA LEU A 473 5.11 -4.06 -16.61
C LEU A 473 5.20 -4.44 -18.10
N VAL A 474 4.64 -5.58 -18.44
CA VAL A 474 4.43 -6.09 -19.80
C VAL A 474 2.95 -6.33 -19.97
N ASP A 475 2.38 -5.81 -21.05
CA ASP A 475 0.97 -6.04 -21.36
C ASP A 475 0.71 -7.51 -21.78
N ALA A 476 -0.57 -7.88 -21.89
CA ALA A 476 -0.97 -9.21 -22.29
C ALA A 476 -0.50 -9.60 -23.72
N GLY A 477 -0.13 -8.61 -24.54
CA GLY A 477 0.44 -8.81 -25.88
C GLY A 477 1.96 -9.00 -25.88
N GLY A 478 2.63 -8.90 -24.72
CA GLY A 478 4.08 -9.04 -24.60
C GLY A 478 4.86 -7.73 -24.81
N SER A 479 4.19 -6.59 -24.90
CA SER A 479 4.85 -5.28 -25.06
C SER A 479 5.17 -4.64 -23.72
N LEU A 480 6.35 -4.05 -23.60
CA LEU A 480 6.73 -3.29 -22.40
C LEU A 480 5.84 -2.06 -22.22
N LYS A 481 5.38 -1.84 -21.00
CA LYS A 481 4.69 -0.61 -20.61
C LYS A 481 5.69 0.46 -20.15
N PRO A 482 5.34 1.76 -20.23
CA PRO A 482 6.26 2.84 -19.86
C PRO A 482 6.74 2.79 -18.39
N ALA A 483 5.97 2.17 -17.49
CA ALA A 483 6.36 1.98 -16.10
C ALA A 483 7.67 1.20 -15.95
N PHE A 484 7.95 0.26 -16.86
CA PHE A 484 9.20 -0.48 -16.89
C PHE A 484 10.42 0.45 -17.03
N ASP A 485 10.36 1.39 -17.99
CA ASP A 485 11.45 2.33 -18.25
C ASP A 485 11.68 3.29 -17.08
N ARG A 486 10.61 3.68 -16.36
CA ARG A 486 10.73 4.51 -15.14
C ARG A 486 11.46 3.78 -14.02
N LEU A 487 11.13 2.52 -13.78
CA LEU A 487 11.82 1.70 -12.77
C LEU A 487 13.28 1.42 -13.17
N ARG A 488 13.57 1.22 -14.46
CA ARG A 488 14.95 1.13 -14.96
C ARG A 488 15.73 2.41 -14.68
N ALA A 489 15.19 3.57 -15.03
CA ALA A 489 15.85 4.85 -14.80
C ALA A 489 16.15 5.08 -13.30
N LEU A 490 15.23 4.71 -12.41
CA LEU A 490 15.43 4.77 -10.96
C LEU A 490 16.63 3.92 -10.52
N ARG A 491 16.72 2.67 -11.03
CA ARG A 491 17.87 1.79 -10.75
C ARG A 491 19.17 2.39 -11.27
N GLU A 492 19.18 2.81 -12.53
CA GLU A 492 20.33 3.43 -13.20
C GLU A 492 20.78 4.71 -12.52
N ALA A 493 19.89 5.43 -11.84
CA ALA A 493 20.24 6.60 -11.03
C ALA A 493 20.81 6.20 -9.67
N HIS A 494 20.16 5.30 -8.91
CA HIS A 494 20.42 5.18 -7.47
C HIS A 494 20.91 3.82 -6.96
N LEU A 495 20.70 2.74 -7.71
CA LEU A 495 20.90 1.37 -7.22
C LEU A 495 22.00 0.63 -8.00
N ARG A 496 22.52 -0.44 -7.39
CA ARG A 496 23.47 -1.39 -8.02
C ARG A 496 22.78 -2.38 -8.95
#